data_AF-A0AA85BFK6-F1
#
_entry.id   AF-A0AA85BFK6-F1
#
_cell.length_a   1.000
_cell.length_b   1.000
_cell.length_c   1.000
_cell.angle_alpha   90.00
_cell.angle_beta   90.00
_cell.angle_gamma   90.00
#
_symmetry.space_group_name_H-M   'P 1'
#
loop_
_entity.id
_entity.type
_entity.pdbx_description
1 polymer ?
#
loop_
_entity_poly.entity_id
_entity_poly.type
_entity_poly.pdbx_seq_one_letter_code
_entity_poly.pdbx_strand_id
1 'polypeptide(L)'
;MSYESDRLYVGVLGEIIFSDGLKYTEGAHYVDEFDRRFYTEICSGIKPAGRSQIVDKEPRTQIPDGCYDTGDGFYNPLTRVVTDYNGCFLRNAGAYMDCRQM
;
A
#
# COMPACT_ATOMS: atom_id res chain seq x y z
N MET A 1 2.22 -13.99 51.31
CA MET A 1 1.32 -14.43 50.22
C MET A 1 0.60 -13.18 49.75
N SER A 2 1.28 -12.41 48.90
CA SER A 2 1.17 -12.38 47.42
C SER A 2 0.31 -11.18 47.03
N TYR A 3 0.99 -10.16 46.51
CA TYR A 3 0.44 -8.93 45.98
C TYR A 3 -0.46 -9.26 44.77
N GLU A 4 -1.74 -8.94 44.84
CA GLU A 4 -2.60 -8.89 43.66
C GLU A 4 -2.74 -7.42 43.28
N SER A 5 -2.06 -7.07 42.18
CA SER A 5 -1.94 -5.72 41.63
C SER A 5 -3.15 -5.43 40.75
N ASP A 6 -4.17 -4.79 41.30
CA ASP A 6 -5.35 -4.30 40.56
C ASP A 6 -5.02 -3.08 39.70
N ARG A 7 -4.19 -3.26 38.67
CA ARG A 7 -4.07 -2.31 37.55
C ARG A 7 -4.95 -2.78 36.41
N LEU A 8 -6.21 -2.31 36.43
CA LEU A 8 -7.09 -2.37 35.27
C LEU A 8 -6.62 -1.33 34.24
N TYR A 9 -5.88 -1.77 33.23
CA TYR A 9 -5.68 -0.97 32.02
C TYR A 9 -6.94 -1.08 31.17
N VAL A 10 -7.72 0.00 31.08
CA VAL A 10 -8.75 0.13 30.04
C VAL A 10 -8.02 0.42 28.73
N GLY A 11 -7.73 -0.62 27.96
CA GLY A 11 -7.26 -0.49 26.60
C GLY A 11 -8.42 -0.15 25.67
N VAL A 12 -8.32 0.92 24.89
CA VAL A 12 -9.23 1.15 23.77
C VAL A 12 -8.87 0.12 22.70
N LEU A 13 -9.82 -0.76 22.36
CA LEU A 13 -9.71 -1.61 21.18
C LEU A 13 -9.77 -0.72 19.93
N GLY A 14 -8.62 -0.56 19.27
CA GLY A 14 -8.52 0.16 18.00
C GLY A 14 -8.83 -0.77 16.83
N GLU A 15 -9.46 -0.23 15.79
CA GLU A 15 -9.62 -0.94 14.52
C GLU A 15 -8.33 -0.78 13.69
N ILE A 16 -7.83 -1.89 13.16
CA ILE A 16 -6.70 -1.87 12.22
C ILE A 16 -7.27 -1.86 10.81
N ILE A 17 -6.86 -0.88 10.00
CA ILE A 17 -7.29 -0.71 8.62
C ILE A 17 -6.03 -0.63 7.75
N PHE A 18 -6.00 -1.42 6.68
CA PHE A 18 -4.93 -1.40 5.69
C PHE A 18 -4.96 -0.10 4.87
N SER A 19 -3.88 0.20 4.13
CA SER A 19 -3.74 1.46 3.37
C SER A 19 -4.79 1.64 2.27
N ASP A 20 -5.41 0.55 1.81
CA ASP A 20 -6.49 0.53 0.82
C ASP A 20 -7.89 0.62 1.45
N GLY A 21 -8.00 0.65 2.79
CA GLY A 21 -9.26 0.71 3.51
C GLY A 21 -9.81 -0.65 3.96
N LEU A 22 -9.12 -1.76 3.69
CA LEU A 22 -9.56 -3.08 4.17
C LEU A 22 -9.45 -3.16 5.69
N LYS A 23 -10.54 -3.54 6.35
CA LYS A 23 -10.54 -3.77 7.79
C LYS A 23 -9.87 -5.10 8.10
N TYR A 24 -8.86 -5.08 8.96
CA TYR A 24 -8.24 -6.29 9.46
C TYR A 24 -9.20 -7.05 10.38
N THR A 25 -9.23 -8.36 10.22
CA THR A 25 -9.84 -9.30 11.16
C THR A 25 -8.79 -10.29 11.62
N GLU A 26 -8.88 -10.77 12.86
CA GLU A 26 -7.94 -11.76 13.38
C GLU A 26 -7.89 -12.99 12.47
N GLY A 27 -6.69 -13.40 12.07
CA GLY A 27 -6.47 -14.50 11.12
C GLY A 27 -6.74 -14.15 9.64
N ALA A 28 -6.94 -12.88 9.28
CA ALA A 28 -7.03 -12.47 7.89
C ALA A 28 -5.70 -12.70 7.16
N HIS A 29 -5.78 -13.42 6.05
CA HIS A 29 -4.73 -13.50 5.03
C HIS A 29 -5.01 -12.42 3.98
N TYR A 30 -4.07 -11.51 3.76
CA TYR A 30 -4.23 -10.44 2.79
C TYR A 30 -2.92 -10.11 2.09
N VAL A 31 -2.86 -10.40 0.79
CA VAL A 31 -1.68 -10.24 -0.07
C VAL A 31 -0.44 -10.84 0.58
N ASP A 32 -0.59 -12.06 1.09
CA ASP A 32 0.49 -12.85 1.68
C ASP A 32 0.82 -14.06 0.80
N GLU A 33 1.69 -14.94 1.32
CA GLU A 33 2.12 -16.14 0.59
C GLU A 33 1.00 -17.16 0.35
N PHE A 34 -0.09 -17.11 1.12
CA PHE A 34 -1.24 -18.02 1.02
C PHE A 34 -2.42 -17.41 0.27
N ASP A 35 -2.57 -16.09 0.34
CA ASP A 35 -3.69 -15.36 -0.23
C ASP A 35 -3.24 -14.15 -1.04
N ARG A 36 -3.17 -14.34 -2.36
CA ARG A 36 -2.79 -13.30 -3.32
C ARG A 36 -3.91 -12.32 -3.66
N ARG A 37 -5.14 -12.51 -3.13
CA ARG A 37 -6.32 -11.78 -3.60
C ARG A 37 -6.15 -10.28 -3.40
N PHE A 38 -6.50 -9.51 -4.42
CA PHE A 38 -6.58 -8.06 -4.30
C PHE A 38 -7.76 -7.64 -3.43
N TYR A 39 -7.74 -6.40 -2.91
CA TYR A 39 -8.84 -5.80 -2.18
C TYR A 39 -10.18 -5.98 -2.92
N THR A 40 -10.24 -5.65 -4.21
CA THR A 40 -11.47 -5.78 -4.99
C THR A 40 -11.94 -7.24 -5.10
N GLU A 41 -11.03 -8.20 -5.17
CA GLU A 41 -11.38 -9.63 -5.25
C GLU A 41 -11.89 -10.16 -3.92
N ILE A 42 -11.43 -9.62 -2.78
CA ILE A 42 -11.99 -9.91 -1.46
C ILE A 42 -13.39 -9.33 -1.33
N CYS A 43 -13.60 -8.07 -1.75
CA CYS A 43 -14.88 -7.40 -1.61
C CYS A 43 -15.95 -7.87 -2.61
N SER A 44 -15.57 -8.18 -3.84
CA SER A 44 -16.50 -8.47 -4.95
C SER A 44 -16.38 -9.89 -5.53
N GLY A 45 -15.44 -10.69 -5.04
CA GLY A 45 -15.17 -12.03 -5.53
C GLY A 45 -14.16 -12.10 -6.69
N ILE A 46 -13.61 -13.30 -6.90
CA ILE A 46 -12.60 -13.56 -7.94
C ILE A 46 -13.28 -13.70 -9.31
N LYS A 47 -12.68 -13.10 -10.33
CA LYS A 47 -13.11 -13.25 -11.73
C LYS A 47 -12.82 -14.66 -12.26
N PRO A 48 -13.62 -15.17 -13.23
CA PRO A 48 -13.39 -16.48 -13.81
C PRO A 48 -12.01 -16.59 -14.51
N ALA A 49 -11.54 -17.82 -14.67
CA ALA A 49 -10.28 -18.12 -15.36
C ALA A 49 -10.21 -17.46 -16.75
N GLY A 50 -9.04 -16.93 -17.08
CA GLY A 50 -8.83 -16.14 -18.31
C GLY A 50 -9.26 -14.67 -18.20
N ARG A 51 -9.92 -14.28 -17.11
CA ARG A 51 -10.26 -12.88 -16.78
C ARG A 51 -9.79 -12.47 -15.39
N SER A 52 -8.88 -13.24 -14.79
CA SER A 52 -8.27 -12.93 -13.50
C SER A 52 -7.69 -11.52 -13.50
N GLN A 53 -7.86 -10.81 -12.39
CA GLN A 53 -7.29 -9.48 -12.26
C GLN A 53 -5.77 -9.56 -12.23
N ILE A 54 -5.13 -8.66 -12.95
CA ILE A 54 -3.66 -8.47 -12.92
C ILE A 54 -3.32 -7.24 -12.07
N VAL A 55 -4.30 -6.34 -11.90
CA VAL A 55 -4.24 -5.16 -11.04
C VAL A 55 -5.52 -5.07 -10.21
N ASP A 56 -5.41 -4.54 -8.99
CA ASP A 56 -6.56 -4.32 -8.11
C ASP A 56 -7.59 -3.38 -8.76
N LYS A 57 -7.12 -2.22 -9.25
CA LYS A 57 -7.97 -1.19 -9.87
C LYS A 57 -7.98 -1.33 -11.38
N GLU A 58 -9.16 -1.63 -11.94
CA GLU A 58 -9.42 -1.63 -13.38
C GLU A 58 -10.23 -0.39 -13.79
N PRO A 59 -9.96 0.25 -14.94
CA PRO A 59 -8.93 -0.13 -15.90
C PRO A 59 -7.52 0.15 -15.37
N ARG A 60 -6.56 -0.71 -15.73
CA ARG A 60 -5.15 -0.49 -15.43
C ARG A 60 -4.74 0.95 -15.78
N THR A 61 -4.20 1.66 -14.79
CA THR A 61 -3.61 2.98 -15.00
C THR A 61 -2.46 2.86 -15.98
N GLN A 62 -2.48 3.67 -17.05
CA GLN A 62 -1.40 3.68 -18.03
C GLN A 62 -0.19 4.40 -17.43
N ILE A 63 0.92 3.67 -17.32
CA ILE A 63 2.19 4.22 -16.87
C ILE A 63 2.80 5.00 -18.04
N PRO A 64 3.15 6.29 -17.86
CA PRO A 64 3.83 7.06 -18.91
C PRO A 64 5.15 6.41 -19.33
N ASP A 65 5.52 6.58 -20.59
CA ASP A 65 6.75 5.99 -21.13
C ASP A 65 7.99 6.39 -20.32
N GLY A 66 8.80 5.39 -19.98
CA GLY A 66 10.00 5.57 -19.17
C GLY A 66 9.76 5.93 -17.70
N CYS A 67 8.50 5.99 -17.25
CA CYS A 67 8.15 6.23 -15.86
C CYS A 67 7.81 4.92 -15.12
N TYR A 68 7.77 4.98 -13.80
CA TYR A 68 7.46 3.85 -12.92
C TYR A 68 6.35 4.22 -11.93
N ASP A 69 5.40 3.32 -11.69
CA ASP A 69 4.36 3.52 -10.68
C ASP A 69 4.94 3.34 -9.27
N THR A 70 4.64 4.29 -8.39
CA THR A 70 5.09 4.32 -6.99
C THR A 70 3.99 4.03 -5.98
N GLY A 71 2.76 3.75 -6.44
CA GLY A 71 1.58 3.49 -5.61
C GLY A 71 0.80 4.74 -5.21
N ASP A 72 1.42 5.92 -5.31
CA ASP A 72 0.78 7.22 -5.12
C ASP A 72 0.98 8.18 -6.31
N GLY A 73 1.62 7.69 -7.39
CA GLY A 73 1.96 8.50 -8.54
C GLY A 73 3.01 7.85 -9.44
N PHE A 74 3.52 8.62 -10.42
CA PHE A 74 4.54 8.20 -11.36
C PHE A 74 5.89 8.84 -11.07
N TYR A 75 6.91 8.01 -10.91
CA TYR A 75 8.31 8.42 -10.86
C TYR A 75 8.89 8.51 -12.28
N ASN A 76 9.45 9.68 -12.60
CA ASN A 76 10.20 9.89 -13.82
C ASN A 76 11.73 9.87 -13.51
N PRO A 77 12.48 8.88 -14.02
CA PRO A 77 13.91 8.74 -13.74
C PRO A 77 14.79 9.82 -14.36
N LEU A 78 14.33 10.49 -15.42
CA LEU A 78 15.07 11.57 -16.08
C LEU A 78 15.04 12.84 -15.23
N THR A 79 13.87 13.18 -14.69
CA THR A 79 13.69 14.39 -13.85
C THR A 79 13.93 14.12 -12.38
N ARG A 80 13.90 12.85 -11.96
CA ARG A 80 13.95 12.38 -10.57
C ARG A 80 12.81 12.93 -9.71
N VAL A 81 11.63 13.07 -10.31
CA VAL A 81 10.42 13.61 -9.67
C VAL A 81 9.32 12.55 -9.67
N VAL A 82 8.55 12.52 -8.59
CA VAL A 82 7.28 11.81 -8.51
C VAL A 82 6.15 12.82 -8.65
N THR A 83 5.24 12.56 -9.59
CA THR A 83 3.96 13.29 -9.72
C THR A 83 2.81 12.36 -9.36
N ASP A 84 1.69 12.87 -8.87
CA ASP A 84 0.49 12.07 -8.66
C ASP A 84 -0.08 11.56 -10.00
N TYR A 85 -1.15 10.77 -9.93
CA TYR A 85 -1.82 10.24 -11.12
C TYR A 85 -2.48 11.31 -12.01
N ASN A 86 -2.63 12.55 -11.54
CA ASN A 86 -3.13 13.70 -12.31
C ASN A 86 -1.98 14.57 -12.88
N GLY A 87 -0.72 14.21 -12.62
CA GLY A 87 0.46 14.96 -13.05
C GLY A 87 0.86 16.11 -12.12
N CYS A 88 0.27 16.22 -10.94
CA CYS A 88 0.67 17.21 -9.93
C CYS A 88 1.94 16.77 -9.21
N PHE A 89 2.86 17.70 -8.94
CA PHE A 89 4.09 17.39 -8.21
C PHE A 89 3.81 16.83 -6.80
N LEU A 90 4.46 15.72 -6.45
CA LEU A 90 4.43 15.16 -5.10
C LEU A 90 5.75 15.37 -4.37
N ARG A 91 6.86 14.87 -4.94
CA ARG A 91 8.18 14.88 -4.28
C ARG A 91 9.33 14.71 -5.27
N ASN A 92 10.51 15.13 -4.83
CA ASN A 92 11.76 14.72 -5.46
C ASN A 92 12.15 13.32 -4.96
N ALA A 93 12.71 12.50 -5.84
CA ALA A 93 13.20 11.15 -5.56
C ALA A 93 14.73 11.02 -5.70
N GLY A 94 15.44 12.14 -5.81
CA GLY A 94 16.90 12.19 -5.78
C GLY A 94 17.46 12.33 -4.37
N ALA A 95 18.62 11.72 -4.10
CA ALA A 95 19.35 11.88 -2.85
C ALA A 95 19.97 13.28 -2.73
N TYR A 96 19.96 13.81 -1.51
CA TYR A 96 20.85 14.89 -1.10
C TYR A 96 22.28 14.36 -1.21
N MET A 97 23.09 14.91 -2.10
CA MET A 97 24.53 14.63 -2.10
C MET A 97 25.11 15.26 -0.84
N ASP A 98 25.38 14.47 0.21
CA ASP A 98 26.18 14.94 1.34
C ASP A 98 27.60 15.25 0.82
N CYS A 99 28.00 16.52 0.94
CA CYS A 99 29.22 17.08 0.37
C CYS A 99 30.50 16.61 1.11
N ARG A 100 30.44 15.59 1.96
CA ARG A 100 31.54 15.13 2.83
C ARG A 100 32.26 13.85 2.39
N GLN A 101 32.10 13.40 1.15
CA GLN A 101 32.83 12.24 0.61
C GLN A 101 33.64 12.56 -0.65
N MET A 102 34.37 13.68 -0.64
CA MET A 102 35.52 13.91 -1.54
C MET A 102 36.82 13.98 -0.74
#